data_AF-A0A178INM0-F1
#
_entry.id   AF-A0A178INM0-F1
#
_cell.length_a   1.000
_cell.length_b   1.000
_cell.length_c   1.000
_cell.angle_alpha   90.00
_cell.angle_beta   90.00
_cell.angle_gamma   90.00
#
_symmetry.space_group_name_H-M   'P 1'
#
loop_
_entity.id
_entity.type
_entity.pdbx_description
1 polymer ?
#
loop_
_entity_poly.entity_id
_entity_poly.type
_entity_poly.pdbx_seq_one_letter_code
_entity_poly.pdbx_strand_id
1 'polypeptide(L)'
;MKKLSALLRTLAALALACPVLILTGCGKNAKSASGPSRHDDAAPPAGGDEGESAVAFYNSFLGFRGVSQSIFEKVGEALETCEKAVEGGMSGSDRLVWNGVIPSNSQITKIPAYQFGAPSGFAKNNKNYINPRIETVKQDVAALLKEIETLQTYYKAEDYKSDWHKKFLMARPRIENLMTRIAKTNKEVYKLADTLSEETDRKNIAKSPDGAFILNMRHAIDKARDRADLILDNGFEDTRYGLGVSDEERRQMIAKAAPICDKFDALTKELDDMCAKYKTADKKVIKGTQAEKVYDGFFASHEKSDADMRRIIRELRENGYTNDQQTVGDSVGALIKAHNEFLKSRGGK
;
A
#
# COMPACT_ATOMS: atom_id res chain seq x y z
N MET A 1 -6.14 -7.01 18.21
CA MET A 1 -4.77 -7.05 17.67
C MET A 1 -4.64 -7.70 16.29
N LYS A 2 -5.23 -8.88 15.99
CA LYS A 2 -5.14 -9.52 14.67
C LYS A 2 -5.51 -8.61 13.47
N LYS A 3 -6.46 -7.69 13.65
CA LYS A 3 -6.92 -6.77 12.58
C LYS A 3 -5.87 -5.73 12.15
N LEU A 4 -5.00 -5.26 13.05
CA LEU A 4 -4.01 -4.23 12.72
C LEU A 4 -2.78 -4.85 12.04
N SER A 5 -2.35 -6.04 12.48
CA SER A 5 -1.27 -6.79 11.81
C SER A 5 -1.72 -7.35 10.47
N ALA A 6 -2.99 -7.75 10.33
CA ALA A 6 -3.59 -8.05 9.04
C ALA A 6 -3.56 -6.79 8.14
N LEU A 7 -4.14 -5.66 8.55
CA LEU A 7 -4.16 -4.43 7.75
C LEU A 7 -2.76 -3.97 7.30
N LEU A 8 -1.74 -4.08 8.17
CA LEU A 8 -0.34 -3.76 7.84
C LEU A 8 0.27 -4.78 6.86
N ARG A 9 0.11 -6.08 7.09
CA ARG A 9 0.60 -7.13 6.17
C ARG A 9 -0.06 -7.05 4.79
N THR A 10 -1.34 -6.70 4.76
CA THR A 10 -2.12 -6.49 3.55
C THR A 10 -1.64 -5.27 2.76
N LEU A 11 -1.27 -4.19 3.45
CA LEU A 11 -0.60 -3.03 2.84
C LEU A 11 0.82 -3.37 2.33
N ALA A 12 1.54 -4.33 2.94
CA ALA A 12 2.86 -4.77 2.46
C ALA A 12 2.75 -5.57 1.14
N ALA A 13 1.72 -6.41 1.00
CA ALA A 13 1.48 -7.20 -0.21
C ALA A 13 1.19 -6.33 -1.45
N LEU A 14 0.49 -5.20 -1.28
CA LEU A 14 0.25 -4.24 -2.37
C LEU A 14 1.49 -3.41 -2.74
N ALA A 15 2.44 -3.18 -1.83
CA ALA A 15 3.62 -2.34 -2.06
C ALA A 15 4.74 -3.08 -2.82
N LEU A 16 4.84 -4.40 -2.67
CA LEU A 16 5.88 -5.22 -3.31
C LEU A 16 5.63 -5.51 -4.80
N ALA A 17 4.48 -5.09 -5.35
CA ALA A 17 4.09 -5.37 -6.72
C ALA A 17 4.26 -4.18 -7.68
N CYS A 18 4.93 -3.09 -7.30
CA CYS A 18 5.27 -2.01 -8.23
C CYS A 18 6.75 -2.05 -8.62
N PRO A 19 7.17 -2.74 -9.69
CA PRO A 19 8.45 -2.45 -10.30
C PRO A 19 8.33 -1.19 -11.14
N VAL A 20 9.03 -0.17 -10.68
CA VAL A 20 9.41 1.05 -11.39
C VAL A 20 9.98 0.69 -12.77
N LEU A 21 9.47 1.33 -13.83
CA LEU A 21 10.16 1.41 -15.12
C LEU A 21 10.44 2.88 -15.45
N ILE A 22 11.70 3.25 -15.25
CA ILE A 22 12.29 4.49 -15.76
C ILE A 22 12.36 4.35 -17.28
N LEU A 23 11.46 5.00 -18.01
CA LEU A 23 11.69 5.31 -19.41
C LEU A 23 12.55 6.58 -19.45
N THR A 24 13.88 6.43 -19.42
CA THR A 24 14.77 7.52 -19.83
C THR A 24 14.47 7.84 -21.28
N GLY A 25 13.84 8.99 -21.53
CA GLY A 25 13.66 9.50 -22.87
C GLY A 25 15.01 9.57 -23.59
N CYS A 26 15.09 9.00 -24.78
CA CYS A 26 16.23 9.12 -25.68
C CYS A 26 16.46 10.59 -26.03
N GLY A 27 17.41 11.23 -25.33
CA GLY A 27 18.00 12.52 -25.67
C GLY A 27 19.52 12.36 -25.77
N LYS A 28 20.07 12.70 -26.94
CA LYS A 28 21.47 12.49 -27.35
C LYS A 28 22.52 13.04 -26.35
N ASN A 29 23.57 12.23 -26.15
CA ASN A 29 24.93 12.57 -25.72
C ASN A 29 25.13 13.27 -24.35
N ALA A 30 25.51 12.49 -23.33
CA ALA A 30 26.43 12.95 -22.29
C ALA A 30 27.30 11.78 -21.78
N LYS A 31 28.60 12.02 -21.70
CA LYS A 31 29.66 11.05 -21.39
C LYS A 31 29.53 10.45 -20.00
N SER A 32 29.97 9.19 -19.92
CA SER A 32 30.18 8.37 -18.74
C SER A 32 31.08 9.01 -17.67
N ALA A 33 30.67 8.89 -16.41
CA ALA A 33 31.58 8.85 -15.26
C ALA A 33 30.99 7.95 -14.16
N SER A 34 31.71 6.89 -13.85
CA SER A 34 31.46 5.89 -12.82
C SER A 34 31.81 6.42 -11.42
N GLY A 35 30.90 6.26 -10.45
CA GLY A 35 31.15 6.51 -9.02
C GLY A 35 29.91 6.20 -8.17
N PRO A 36 30.06 5.69 -6.93
CA PRO A 36 28.96 5.14 -6.13
C PRO A 36 28.08 6.26 -5.55
N SER A 37 26.79 6.24 -5.87
CA SER A 37 25.83 7.29 -5.51
C SER A 37 25.50 7.26 -4.03
N ARG A 38 25.97 8.27 -3.30
CA ARG A 38 25.38 8.75 -2.04
C ARG A 38 24.02 9.38 -2.37
N HIS A 39 23.05 9.13 -1.50
CA HIS A 39 21.80 9.89 -1.42
C HIS A 39 22.14 11.38 -1.19
N ASP A 40 22.36 12.13 -2.26
CA ASP A 40 22.37 13.59 -2.24
C ASP A 40 21.02 14.10 -2.72
N ASP A 41 20.51 15.07 -1.97
CA ASP A 41 19.22 15.74 -2.10
C ASP A 41 19.01 16.37 -3.49
N ALA A 42 18.53 15.59 -4.45
CA ALA A 42 17.99 16.16 -5.69
C ALA A 42 16.56 16.64 -5.42
N ALA A 43 16.44 17.91 -5.00
CA ALA A 43 15.15 18.61 -5.06
C ALA A 43 14.56 18.48 -6.48
N PRO A 44 13.25 18.23 -6.62
CA PRO A 44 12.63 18.07 -7.93
C PRO A 44 12.88 19.33 -8.77
N PRO A 45 13.17 19.19 -10.08
CA PRO A 45 13.52 20.32 -10.93
C PRO A 45 12.42 21.39 -10.87
N ALA A 46 12.82 22.60 -10.49
CA ALA A 46 11.93 23.75 -10.41
C ALA A 46 11.48 24.14 -11.84
N GLY A 47 10.23 23.84 -12.18
CA GLY A 47 9.59 24.28 -13.43
C GLY A 47 9.23 23.17 -14.43
N GLY A 48 9.32 21.90 -14.05
CA GLY A 48 8.90 20.77 -14.90
C GLY A 48 7.37 20.61 -15.01
N ASP A 49 6.94 19.85 -16.02
CA ASP A 49 5.56 19.39 -16.21
C ASP A 49 5.01 18.86 -14.87
N GLU A 50 3.76 19.22 -14.54
CA GLU A 50 3.06 18.74 -13.33
C GLU A 50 3.16 17.22 -13.22
N GLY A 51 3.17 16.56 -14.38
CA GLY A 51 3.31 15.12 -14.45
C GLY A 51 4.67 14.55 -14.06
N GLU A 52 5.77 15.14 -14.54
CA GLU A 52 7.12 14.69 -14.15
C GLU A 52 7.36 14.93 -12.66
N SER A 53 6.82 16.03 -12.15
CA SER A 53 6.78 16.32 -10.72
C SER A 53 5.98 15.26 -9.96
N ALA A 54 4.88 14.75 -10.53
CA ALA A 54 4.02 13.75 -9.89
C ALA A 54 4.69 12.38 -9.82
N VAL A 55 5.38 11.95 -10.88
CA VAL A 55 6.17 10.71 -10.89
C VAL A 55 7.29 10.76 -9.86
N ALA A 56 8.06 11.85 -9.80
CA ALA A 56 9.12 12.02 -8.81
C ALA A 56 8.59 12.04 -7.37
N PHE A 57 7.46 12.71 -7.15
CA PHE A 57 6.79 12.77 -5.86
C PHE A 57 6.26 11.40 -5.43
N TYR A 58 5.62 10.66 -6.34
CA TYR A 58 5.13 9.31 -6.11
C TYR A 58 6.25 8.34 -5.72
N ASN A 59 7.36 8.33 -6.45
CA ASN A 59 8.51 7.47 -6.16
C ASN A 59 9.13 7.78 -4.79
N SER A 60 9.21 9.07 -4.45
CA SER A 60 9.67 9.51 -3.13
C SER A 60 8.71 9.03 -2.03
N PHE A 61 7.40 9.03 -2.30
CA PHE A 61 6.36 8.56 -1.38
C PHE A 61 6.37 7.04 -1.17
N LEU A 62 6.75 6.25 -2.20
CA LEU A 62 6.90 4.79 -2.07
C LEU A 62 8.03 4.40 -1.11
N GLY A 63 9.20 5.05 -1.24
CA GLY A 63 10.30 4.87 -0.29
C GLY A 63 9.91 5.25 1.14
N PHE A 64 9.13 6.31 1.28
CA PHE A 64 8.55 6.76 2.55
C PHE A 64 7.58 5.76 3.18
N ARG A 65 6.66 5.19 2.39
CA ARG A 65 5.67 4.21 2.86
C ARG A 65 6.36 2.99 3.48
N GLY A 66 7.40 2.47 2.82
CA GLY A 66 8.17 1.34 3.34
C GLY A 66 8.82 1.62 4.70
N VAL A 67 9.42 2.80 4.88
CA VAL A 67 10.03 3.19 6.16
C VAL A 67 8.97 3.39 7.25
N SER A 68 7.89 4.11 6.95
CA SER A 68 6.82 4.39 7.92
C SER A 68 6.13 3.11 8.37
N GLN A 69 5.89 2.18 7.45
CA GLN A 69 5.27 0.91 7.73
C GLN A 69 6.12 0.04 8.66
N SER A 70 7.43 -0.07 8.38
CA SER A 70 8.36 -0.82 9.25
C SER A 70 8.41 -0.24 10.67
N ILE A 71 8.32 1.09 10.81
CA ILE A 71 8.27 1.75 12.11
C ILE A 71 6.95 1.44 12.82
N PHE A 72 5.82 1.51 12.11
CA PHE A 72 4.50 1.19 12.67
C PHE A 72 4.36 -0.26 13.10
N GLU A 73 4.92 -1.20 12.34
CA GLU A 73 4.97 -2.62 12.73
C GLU A 73 5.72 -2.79 14.05
N LYS A 74 6.91 -2.20 14.18
CA LYS A 74 7.70 -2.26 15.43
C LYS A 74 6.99 -1.64 16.63
N VAL A 75 6.33 -0.49 16.43
CA VAL A 75 5.55 0.14 17.50
C VAL A 75 4.35 -0.73 17.89
N GLY A 76 3.65 -1.32 16.91
CA GLY A 76 2.54 -2.24 17.15
C GLY A 76 2.97 -3.50 17.90
N GLU A 77 4.08 -4.11 17.51
CA GLU A 77 4.68 -5.26 18.21
C GLU A 77 5.01 -4.92 19.66
N ALA A 78 5.62 -3.75 19.90
CA ALA A 78 5.94 -3.30 21.26
C ALA A 78 4.67 -3.13 22.12
N LEU A 79 3.61 -2.53 21.58
CA LEU A 79 2.33 -2.39 22.29
C LEU A 79 1.74 -3.74 22.67
N GLU A 80 1.74 -4.71 21.74
CA GLU A 80 1.22 -6.06 21.97
C GLU A 80 2.00 -6.80 23.06
N THR A 81 3.34 -6.74 23.03
CA THR A 81 4.15 -7.35 24.08
C THR A 81 3.83 -6.79 25.46
N CYS A 82 3.52 -5.49 25.53
CA CYS A 82 3.26 -4.83 26.81
C CYS A 82 1.88 -5.11 27.34
N GLU A 83 0.87 -5.21 26.47
CA GLU A 83 -0.45 -5.68 26.87
C GLU A 83 -0.38 -7.08 27.47
N LYS A 84 0.33 -8.02 26.83
CA LYS A 84 0.53 -9.38 27.35
C LYS A 84 1.21 -9.38 28.72
N ALA A 85 2.17 -8.47 28.92
CA ALA A 85 2.86 -8.31 30.20
C ALA A 85 1.95 -7.76 31.31
N VAL A 86 1.03 -6.86 30.98
CA VAL A 86 0.02 -6.32 31.92
C VAL A 86 -1.02 -7.38 32.27
N GLU A 87 -1.48 -8.16 31.29
CA GLU A 87 -2.52 -9.18 31.47
C GLU A 87 -2.02 -10.46 32.16
N GLY A 88 -0.80 -10.92 31.85
CA GLY A 88 -0.27 -12.20 32.30
C GLY A 88 0.60 -12.17 33.57
N GLY A 89 0.97 -10.99 34.05
CA GLY A 89 1.96 -10.81 35.11
C GLY A 89 3.40 -10.99 34.58
N MET A 90 4.22 -9.95 34.69
CA MET A 90 5.56 -9.91 34.09
C MET A 90 6.52 -10.99 34.63
N SER A 91 7.11 -11.77 33.72
CA SER A 91 8.32 -12.54 34.01
C SER A 91 9.57 -11.65 33.87
N GLY A 92 10.70 -12.04 34.48
CA GLY A 92 11.91 -11.20 34.56
C GLY A 92 12.51 -10.77 33.21
N SER A 93 12.26 -11.51 32.13
CA SER A 93 12.69 -11.22 30.75
C SER A 93 11.80 -10.21 30.01
N ASP A 94 10.55 -10.00 30.45
CA ASP A 94 9.60 -9.05 29.84
C ASP A 94 9.93 -7.59 30.22
N ARG A 95 10.81 -7.41 31.22
CA ARG A 95 11.21 -6.11 31.80
C ARG A 95 12.03 -5.22 30.85
N LEU A 96 12.66 -5.77 29.82
CA LEU A 96 13.62 -5.07 28.95
C LEU A 96 13.02 -4.55 27.63
N VAL A 97 11.74 -4.85 27.36
CA VAL A 97 11.11 -4.62 26.05
C VAL A 97 11.07 -3.13 25.67
N TRP A 98 10.76 -2.21 26.59
CA TRP A 98 10.76 -0.75 26.27
C TRP A 98 12.16 -0.15 26.10
N ASN A 99 13.20 -0.73 26.72
CA ASN A 99 14.57 -0.24 26.57
C ASN A 99 15.21 -0.66 25.24
N GLY A 100 14.70 -1.72 24.58
CA GLY A 100 15.31 -2.29 23.37
C GLY A 100 14.45 -2.33 22.10
N VAL A 101 13.12 -2.27 22.20
CA VAL A 101 12.22 -2.57 21.06
C VAL A 101 11.77 -1.32 20.31
N ILE A 102 11.81 -0.14 20.93
CA ILE A 102 11.27 1.05 20.28
C ILE A 102 12.30 1.64 19.34
N PRO A 103 11.92 1.89 18.07
CA PRO A 103 12.75 2.70 17.19
C PRO A 103 13.15 3.96 17.96
N SER A 104 14.45 4.15 18.18
CA SER A 104 14.97 5.37 18.82
C SER A 104 14.31 6.61 18.19
N ASN A 105 14.24 7.75 18.89
CA ASN A 105 13.74 8.99 18.27
C ASN A 105 14.35 9.25 16.88
N SER A 106 15.60 8.82 16.66
CA SER A 106 16.32 8.87 15.39
C SER A 106 15.79 7.95 14.27
N GLN A 107 14.95 6.96 14.56
CA GLN A 107 14.27 6.11 13.59
C GLN A 107 12.86 6.62 13.27
N ILE A 108 12.12 7.15 14.24
CA ILE A 108 10.79 7.72 14.01
C ILE A 108 10.89 9.10 13.33
N THR A 109 11.94 9.88 13.60
CA THR A 109 12.25 11.11 12.83
C THR A 109 12.64 10.82 11.38
N LYS A 110 12.91 9.56 11.01
CA LYS A 110 13.04 9.12 9.61
C LYS A 110 11.70 8.92 8.92
N ILE A 111 10.57 9.09 9.60
CA ILE A 111 9.28 9.34 8.96
C ILE A 111 9.39 10.77 8.39
N PRO A 112 9.71 10.97 7.10
CA PRO A 112 10.11 12.24 6.53
C PRO A 112 8.90 13.15 6.27
N ALA A 113 7.85 13.07 7.09
CA ALA A 113 6.72 14.00 7.02
C ALA A 113 7.22 15.46 7.01
N TYR A 114 8.33 15.74 7.70
CA TYR A 114 9.01 17.03 7.78
C TYR A 114 9.64 17.54 6.47
N GLN A 115 9.96 16.65 5.53
CA GLN A 115 10.66 16.99 4.29
C GLN A 115 9.75 17.00 3.06
N PHE A 116 8.56 16.40 3.15
CA PHE A 116 7.59 16.42 2.05
C PHE A 116 6.79 17.72 2.04
N GLY A 117 6.59 18.25 0.84
CA GLY A 117 5.63 19.29 0.50
C GLY A 117 5.11 19.01 -0.91
N ALA A 118 3.97 19.58 -1.28
CA ALA A 118 3.52 19.45 -2.66
C ALA A 118 4.60 20.03 -3.62
N PRO A 119 5.01 19.29 -4.67
CA PRO A 119 6.03 19.75 -5.58
C PRO A 119 5.68 21.11 -6.19
N SER A 120 6.70 21.93 -6.47
CA SER A 120 6.52 23.25 -7.07
C SER A 120 5.82 23.18 -8.44
N GLY A 121 5.94 22.07 -9.18
CA GLY A 121 5.26 21.85 -10.45
C GLY A 121 3.75 21.54 -10.33
N PHE A 122 3.21 21.28 -9.15
CA PHE A 122 1.80 20.92 -8.99
C PHE A 122 0.86 22.11 -9.21
N ALA A 123 -0.30 21.86 -9.79
CA ALA A 123 -1.39 22.82 -9.86
C ALA A 123 -1.83 23.26 -8.46
N LYS A 124 -2.35 24.49 -8.37
CA LYS A 124 -2.78 25.10 -7.10
C LYS A 124 -3.76 24.22 -6.33
N ASN A 125 -4.70 23.57 -7.01
CA ASN A 125 -5.67 22.68 -6.39
C ASN A 125 -5.01 21.45 -5.75
N ASN A 126 -4.05 20.83 -6.44
CA ASN A 126 -3.31 19.68 -5.93
C ASN A 126 -2.43 20.08 -4.73
N LYS A 127 -1.79 21.24 -4.78
CA LYS A 127 -1.05 21.81 -3.63
C LYS A 127 -1.96 22.07 -2.43
N ASN A 128 -3.14 22.65 -2.66
CA ASN A 128 -4.12 22.92 -1.61
C ASN A 128 -4.70 21.63 -1.01
N TYR A 129 -4.75 20.55 -1.77
CA TYR A 129 -5.18 19.24 -1.27
C TYR A 129 -4.09 18.54 -0.43
N ILE A 130 -2.83 18.59 -0.90
CA ILE A 130 -1.71 17.83 -0.33
C ILE A 130 -1.12 18.52 0.90
N ASN A 131 -0.88 19.84 0.84
CA ASN A 131 -0.16 20.54 1.92
C ASN A 131 -0.84 20.41 3.29
N PRO A 132 -2.17 20.58 3.44
CA PRO A 132 -2.85 20.39 4.73
C PRO A 132 -2.79 18.95 5.25
N ARG A 133 -2.75 17.96 4.35
CA ARG A 133 -2.64 16.53 4.70
C ARG A 133 -1.26 16.18 5.18
N ILE A 134 -0.23 16.64 4.49
CA ILE A 134 1.16 16.53 4.94
C ILE A 134 1.33 17.19 6.31
N GLU A 135 0.74 18.37 6.52
CA GLU A 135 0.79 19.05 7.81
C GLU A 135 0.09 18.26 8.92
N THR A 136 -1.08 17.67 8.63
CA THR A 136 -1.74 16.72 9.55
C THR A 136 -0.82 15.56 9.93
N VAL A 137 -0.15 14.96 8.94
CA VAL A 137 0.79 13.85 9.19
C VAL A 137 1.97 14.31 10.05
N LYS A 138 2.53 15.50 9.82
CA LYS A 138 3.61 16.06 10.66
C LYS A 138 3.16 16.20 12.11
N GLN A 139 1.96 16.74 12.33
CA GLN A 139 1.40 16.93 13.66
C GLN A 139 1.13 15.60 14.36
N ASP A 140 0.57 14.63 13.65
CA ASP A 140 0.28 13.31 14.20
C ASP A 140 1.57 12.52 14.51
N VAL A 141 2.61 12.63 13.67
CA VAL A 141 3.94 12.06 13.94
C VAL A 141 4.59 12.70 15.16
N ALA A 142 4.50 14.02 15.31
CA ALA A 142 5.01 14.72 16.49
C ALA A 142 4.28 14.29 17.78
N ALA A 143 2.96 14.13 17.70
CA ALA A 143 2.16 13.61 18.82
C ALA A 143 2.53 12.14 19.15
N LEU A 144 2.75 11.31 18.13
CA LEU A 144 3.16 9.91 18.30
C LEU A 144 4.52 9.82 18.99
N LEU A 145 5.49 10.62 18.56
CA LEU A 145 6.80 10.75 19.19
C LEU A 145 6.68 11.10 20.67
N LYS A 146 5.84 12.09 21.01
CA LYS A 146 5.63 12.53 22.39
C LYS A 146 5.03 11.42 23.29
N GLU A 147 4.06 10.66 22.78
CA GLU A 147 3.49 9.52 23.53
C GLU A 147 4.55 8.43 23.73
N ILE A 148 5.37 8.15 22.72
CA ILE A 148 6.47 7.18 22.82
C ILE A 148 7.52 7.62 23.83
N GLU A 149 7.96 8.88 23.82
CA GLU A 149 8.90 9.44 24.81
C GLU A 149 8.34 9.40 26.22
N THR A 150 7.04 9.67 26.37
CA THR A 150 6.34 9.59 27.66
C THR A 150 6.40 8.17 28.22
N LEU A 151 6.12 7.17 27.39
CA LEU A 151 6.18 5.77 27.79
C LEU A 151 7.62 5.32 28.06
N GLN A 152 8.59 5.73 27.24
CA GLN A 152 10.01 5.43 27.50
C GLN A 152 10.45 5.98 28.86
N THR A 153 10.08 7.21 29.19
CA THR A 153 10.41 7.83 30.50
C THR A 153 9.74 7.07 31.64
N TYR A 154 8.45 6.77 31.48
CA TYR A 154 7.65 6.03 32.46
C TYR A 154 8.22 4.64 32.78
N TYR A 155 8.66 3.90 31.77
CA TYR A 155 9.26 2.58 31.97
C TYR A 155 10.71 2.66 32.48
N LYS A 156 11.50 3.65 32.05
CA LYS A 156 12.87 3.87 32.57
C LYS A 156 12.89 4.26 34.04
N ALA A 157 11.93 5.07 34.48
CA ALA A 157 11.79 5.47 35.87
C ALA A 157 11.16 4.38 36.77
N GLU A 158 10.73 3.27 36.17
CA GLU A 158 9.97 2.21 36.86
C GLU A 158 8.65 2.66 37.51
N ASP A 159 8.13 3.83 37.13
CA ASP A 159 6.87 4.41 37.62
C ASP A 159 5.70 3.43 37.53
N TYR A 160 5.71 2.55 36.52
CA TYR A 160 4.68 1.54 36.27
C TYR A 160 4.43 0.59 37.44
N LYS A 161 5.42 0.43 38.34
CA LYS A 161 5.28 -0.36 39.57
C LYS A 161 4.31 0.28 40.56
N SER A 162 4.17 1.61 40.52
CA SER A 162 3.37 2.38 41.47
C SER A 162 1.90 2.52 41.05
N ASP A 163 1.61 2.51 39.75
CA ASP A 163 0.28 2.77 39.20
C ASP A 163 -0.23 1.65 38.27
N TRP A 164 0.39 0.46 38.33
CA TRP A 164 -0.02 -0.73 37.60
C TRP A 164 -0.22 -0.48 36.09
N HIS A 165 0.80 0.08 35.44
CA HIS A 165 0.78 0.36 33.99
C HIS A 165 -0.30 1.35 33.52
N LYS A 166 -0.90 2.16 34.41
CA LYS A 166 -1.96 3.10 34.05
C LYS A 166 -1.58 4.06 32.91
N LYS A 167 -0.36 4.61 32.90
CA LYS A 167 0.08 5.51 31.80
C LYS A 167 0.14 4.78 30.46
N PHE A 168 0.57 3.52 30.44
CA PHE A 168 0.55 2.67 29.23
C PHE A 168 -0.87 2.44 28.73
N LEU A 169 -1.79 2.02 29.62
CA LEU A 169 -3.18 1.75 29.26
C LEU A 169 -3.88 3.00 28.70
N MET A 170 -3.51 4.20 29.17
CA MET A 170 -4.02 5.46 28.64
C MET A 170 -3.38 5.87 27.31
N ALA A 171 -2.06 5.66 27.14
CA ALA A 171 -1.32 6.08 25.95
C ALA A 171 -1.57 5.18 24.74
N ARG A 172 -1.74 3.87 24.96
CA ARG A 172 -1.95 2.89 23.90
C ARG A 172 -3.06 3.26 22.89
N PRO A 173 -4.32 3.52 23.30
CA PRO A 173 -5.36 3.85 22.33
C PRO A 173 -5.09 5.16 21.59
N ARG A 174 -4.32 6.10 22.19
CA ARG A 174 -3.87 7.32 21.51
C ARG A 174 -2.82 7.02 20.44
N ILE A 175 -1.83 6.19 20.77
CA ILE A 175 -0.80 5.75 19.84
C ILE A 175 -1.43 5.01 18.65
N GLU A 176 -2.33 4.06 18.91
CA GLU A 176 -3.03 3.31 17.86
C GLU A 176 -3.84 4.26 16.94
N ASN A 177 -4.59 5.20 17.52
CA ASN A 177 -5.34 6.18 16.74
C ASN A 177 -4.43 7.09 15.90
N LEU A 178 -3.29 7.53 16.44
CA LEU A 178 -2.31 8.33 15.70
C LEU A 178 -1.73 7.54 14.52
N MET A 179 -1.33 6.29 14.73
CA MET A 179 -0.84 5.42 13.66
C MET A 179 -1.89 5.20 12.56
N THR A 180 -3.16 4.97 12.93
CA THR A 180 -4.26 4.84 11.96
C THR A 180 -4.48 6.13 11.17
N ARG A 181 -4.47 7.30 11.83
CA ARG A 181 -4.64 8.59 11.16
C ARG A 181 -3.51 8.86 10.18
N ILE A 182 -2.26 8.62 10.58
CA ILE A 182 -1.09 8.79 9.70
C ILE A 182 -1.21 7.85 8.49
N ALA A 183 -1.50 6.57 8.70
CA ALA A 183 -1.65 5.60 7.61
C ALA A 183 -2.75 6.00 6.63
N LYS A 184 -3.91 6.44 7.15
CA LYS A 184 -5.03 6.89 6.32
C LYS A 184 -4.69 8.13 5.50
N THR A 185 -4.14 9.17 6.14
CA THR A 185 -3.80 10.42 5.44
C THR A 185 -2.70 10.19 4.41
N ASN A 186 -1.74 9.30 4.70
CA ASN A 186 -0.74 8.89 3.72
C ASN A 186 -1.35 8.14 2.53
N LYS A 187 -2.33 7.25 2.76
CA LYS A 187 -3.08 6.56 1.67
C LYS A 187 -3.79 7.58 0.76
N GLU A 188 -4.35 8.64 1.32
CA GLU A 188 -5.00 9.71 0.54
C GLU A 188 -4.01 10.50 -0.34
N VAL A 189 -2.87 10.92 0.23
CA VAL A 189 -1.82 11.64 -0.52
C VAL A 189 -1.23 10.74 -1.60
N TYR A 190 -0.96 9.47 -1.26
CA TYR A 190 -0.49 8.47 -2.20
C TYR A 190 -1.44 8.31 -3.38
N LYS A 191 -2.74 8.14 -3.12
CA LYS A 191 -3.74 7.93 -4.18
C LYS A 191 -3.78 9.08 -5.18
N LEU A 192 -3.66 10.32 -4.70
CA LEU A 192 -3.60 11.49 -5.59
C LEU A 192 -2.29 11.49 -6.41
N ALA A 193 -1.15 11.23 -5.78
CA ALA A 193 0.13 11.15 -6.47
C ALA A 193 0.15 10.06 -7.54
N ASP A 194 -0.41 8.88 -7.23
CA ASP A 194 -0.60 7.74 -8.13
C ASP A 194 -1.42 8.16 -9.36
N THR A 195 -2.60 8.78 -9.11
CA THR A 195 -3.50 9.27 -10.17
C THR A 195 -2.80 10.27 -11.10
N LEU A 196 -2.09 11.26 -10.55
CA LEU A 196 -1.39 12.27 -11.34
C LEU A 196 -0.20 11.67 -12.11
N SER A 197 0.52 10.72 -11.50
CA SER A 197 1.61 10.01 -12.16
C SER A 197 1.07 9.15 -13.30
N GLU A 198 -0.07 8.48 -13.11
CA GLU A 198 -0.74 7.69 -14.13
C GLU A 198 -1.24 8.54 -15.29
N GLU A 199 -1.81 9.73 -15.04
CA GLU A 199 -2.23 10.64 -16.10
C GLU A 199 -1.06 11.07 -16.98
N THR A 200 0.10 11.23 -16.37
CA THR A 200 1.34 11.63 -17.05
C THR A 200 1.93 10.49 -17.84
N ASP A 201 2.02 9.33 -17.20
CA ASP A 201 2.41 8.10 -17.85
C ASP A 201 1.46 7.81 -19.02
N ARG A 202 0.15 8.01 -18.88
CA ARG A 202 -0.83 7.92 -19.98
C ARG A 202 -0.50 8.87 -21.11
N LYS A 203 -0.21 10.14 -20.83
CA LYS A 203 0.18 11.13 -21.87
C LYS A 203 1.49 10.76 -22.57
N ASN A 204 2.46 10.20 -21.85
CA ASN A 204 3.76 9.83 -22.41
C ASN A 204 3.71 8.51 -23.17
N ILE A 205 3.02 7.52 -22.61
CA ILE A 205 2.81 6.20 -23.20
C ILE A 205 1.90 6.31 -24.43
N ALA A 206 0.88 7.17 -24.45
CA ALA A 206 0.02 7.38 -25.62
C ALA A 206 0.78 7.86 -26.87
N LYS A 207 1.99 8.43 -26.72
CA LYS A 207 2.87 8.79 -27.84
C LYS A 207 3.61 7.59 -28.43
N SER A 208 3.65 6.46 -27.71
CA SER A 208 4.25 5.21 -28.17
C SER A 208 3.27 4.43 -29.05
N PRO A 209 3.74 3.81 -30.15
CA PRO A 209 2.92 2.90 -30.96
C PRO A 209 2.29 1.76 -30.15
N ASP A 210 2.93 1.33 -29.06
CA ASP A 210 2.42 0.26 -28.19
C ASP A 210 1.64 0.79 -26.98
N GLY A 211 1.48 2.12 -26.91
CA GLY A 211 1.02 2.80 -25.71
C GLY A 211 -0.34 2.33 -25.23
N ALA A 212 -1.27 2.16 -26.18
CA ALA A 212 -2.61 1.68 -25.89
C ALA A 212 -2.62 0.33 -25.16
N PHE A 213 -1.73 -0.61 -25.51
CA PHE A 213 -1.66 -1.91 -24.86
C PHE A 213 -1.18 -1.82 -23.41
N ILE A 214 -0.16 -0.99 -23.17
CA ILE A 214 0.38 -0.74 -21.82
C ILE A 214 -0.71 -0.11 -20.94
N LEU A 215 -1.41 0.90 -21.45
CA LEU A 215 -2.46 1.59 -20.70
C LEU A 215 -3.67 0.70 -20.44
N ASN A 216 -4.06 -0.15 -21.38
CA ASN A 216 -5.12 -1.13 -21.20
C ASN A 216 -4.80 -2.10 -20.05
N MET A 217 -3.59 -2.66 -20.02
CA MET A 217 -3.17 -3.59 -18.96
C MET A 217 -3.09 -2.89 -17.61
N ARG A 218 -2.55 -1.66 -17.54
CA ARG A 218 -2.51 -0.87 -16.30
C ARG A 218 -3.89 -0.61 -15.74
N HIS A 219 -4.81 -0.13 -16.58
CA HIS A 219 -6.17 0.15 -16.15
C HIS A 219 -6.89 -1.11 -15.62
N ALA A 220 -6.66 -2.27 -16.25
CA ALA A 220 -7.16 -3.55 -15.74
C ALA A 220 -6.52 -3.94 -14.39
N ILE A 221 -5.22 -3.71 -14.20
CA ILE A 221 -4.52 -3.94 -12.92
C ILE A 221 -5.09 -3.04 -11.82
N ASP A 222 -5.30 -1.75 -12.09
CA ASP A 222 -5.81 -0.80 -11.08
C ASP A 222 -7.21 -1.19 -10.63
N LYS A 223 -8.04 -1.65 -11.56
CA LYS A 223 -9.37 -2.13 -11.22
C LYS A 223 -9.36 -3.47 -10.48
N ALA A 224 -8.39 -4.34 -10.78
CA ALA A 224 -8.16 -5.55 -10.00
C ALA A 224 -7.67 -5.23 -8.57
N ARG A 225 -6.88 -4.17 -8.37
CA ARG A 225 -6.46 -3.67 -7.04
C ARG A 225 -7.64 -3.13 -6.23
N ASP A 226 -8.47 -2.27 -6.82
CA ASP A 226 -9.69 -1.76 -6.17
C ASP A 226 -10.55 -2.91 -5.63
N ARG A 227 -10.66 -3.99 -6.40
CA ARG A 227 -11.40 -5.20 -6.04
C ARG A 227 -10.73 -6.00 -4.92
N ALA A 228 -9.41 -6.15 -4.96
CA ALA A 228 -8.65 -6.81 -3.90
C ALA A 228 -8.75 -6.04 -2.58
N ASP A 229 -8.59 -4.71 -2.62
CA ASP A 229 -8.68 -3.81 -1.47
C ASP A 229 -10.02 -3.94 -0.73
N LEU A 230 -11.14 -4.18 -1.44
CA LEU A 230 -12.44 -4.41 -0.80
C LEU A 230 -12.43 -5.61 0.16
N ILE A 231 -11.75 -6.69 -0.18
CA ILE A 231 -11.69 -7.90 0.66
C ILE A 231 -10.69 -7.71 1.79
N LEU A 232 -9.55 -7.11 1.42
CA LEU A 232 -8.36 -6.92 2.23
C LEU A 232 -8.56 -5.89 3.36
N ASP A 233 -9.12 -4.72 3.06
CA ASP A 233 -9.29 -3.62 4.03
C ASP A 233 -10.41 -3.89 5.06
N ASN A 234 -11.33 -4.82 4.77
CA ASN A 234 -12.48 -5.11 5.63
C ASN A 234 -12.26 -6.26 6.61
N GLY A 235 -11.07 -6.89 6.59
CA GLY A 235 -10.65 -7.84 7.63
C GLY A 235 -11.54 -9.07 7.75
N PHE A 236 -12.00 -9.62 6.61
CA PHE A 236 -12.79 -10.85 6.54
C PHE A 236 -11.99 -12.14 6.68
N GLU A 237 -10.77 -12.07 7.21
CA GLU A 237 -9.94 -13.25 7.47
C GLU A 237 -10.44 -13.99 8.73
N ASP A 238 -10.70 -15.29 8.63
CA ASP A 238 -10.88 -16.15 9.81
C ASP A 238 -9.74 -17.16 9.97
N THR A 239 -8.75 -16.77 10.76
CA THR A 239 -7.63 -17.65 11.16
C THR A 239 -8.05 -18.92 11.94
N ARG A 240 -9.33 -19.05 12.32
CA ARG A 240 -9.86 -20.22 13.04
C ARG A 240 -10.51 -21.25 12.13
N TYR A 241 -10.56 -21.03 10.81
CA TYR A 241 -11.21 -21.93 9.86
C TYR A 241 -12.67 -22.24 10.21
N GLY A 242 -13.40 -21.28 10.77
CA GLY A 242 -14.78 -21.46 11.21
C GLY A 242 -14.95 -22.18 12.54
N LEU A 243 -13.88 -22.61 13.21
CA LEU A 243 -13.97 -23.28 14.51
C LEU A 243 -14.41 -22.31 15.61
N GLY A 244 -15.49 -22.67 16.30
CA GLY A 244 -16.02 -21.88 17.42
C GLY A 244 -16.78 -20.62 17.00
N VAL A 245 -17.21 -20.53 15.74
CA VAL A 245 -18.13 -19.48 15.27
C VAL A 245 -19.57 -19.97 15.48
N SER A 246 -20.36 -19.25 16.27
CA SER A 246 -21.78 -19.53 16.43
C SER A 246 -22.59 -19.15 15.18
N ASP A 247 -23.78 -19.74 15.01
CA ASP A 247 -24.67 -19.42 13.88
C ASP A 247 -25.04 -17.93 13.83
N GLU A 248 -25.20 -17.31 14.99
CA GLU A 248 -25.53 -15.88 15.09
C GLU A 248 -24.35 -15.00 14.68
N GLU A 249 -23.13 -15.32 15.14
CA GLU A 249 -21.91 -14.63 14.68
C GLU A 249 -21.72 -14.81 13.16
N ARG A 250 -21.98 -16.01 12.63
CA ARG A 250 -21.92 -16.30 11.20
C ARG A 250 -22.91 -15.44 10.42
N ARG A 251 -24.16 -15.33 10.86
CA ARG A 251 -25.18 -14.46 10.24
C ARG A 251 -24.75 -12.99 10.25
N GLN A 252 -24.19 -12.50 11.35
CA GLN A 252 -23.70 -11.12 11.43
C GLN A 252 -22.51 -10.86 10.51
N MET A 253 -21.60 -11.83 10.36
CA MET A 253 -20.48 -11.73 9.43
C MET A 253 -20.95 -11.73 7.98
N ILE A 254 -21.90 -12.60 7.61
CA ILE A 254 -22.52 -12.61 6.28
C ILE A 254 -23.20 -11.27 5.99
N ALA A 255 -23.98 -10.74 6.95
CA ALA A 255 -24.64 -9.45 6.79
C ALA A 255 -23.65 -8.29 6.57
N LYS A 256 -22.48 -8.32 7.22
CA LYS A 256 -21.40 -7.35 7.00
C LYS A 256 -20.69 -7.54 5.65
N ALA A 257 -20.57 -8.77 5.18
CA ALA A 257 -19.94 -9.09 3.90
C ALA A 257 -20.82 -8.73 2.70
N ALA A 258 -22.15 -8.83 2.82
CA ALA A 258 -23.11 -8.57 1.75
C ALA A 258 -22.85 -7.27 0.94
N PRO A 259 -22.77 -6.06 1.54
CA PRO A 259 -22.52 -4.84 0.78
C PRO A 259 -21.13 -4.78 0.13
N ILE A 260 -20.17 -5.55 0.63
CA ILE A 260 -18.84 -5.66 0.02
C ILE A 260 -18.88 -6.60 -1.18
N CYS A 261 -19.59 -7.72 -1.08
CA CYS A 261 -19.85 -8.64 -2.17
C CYS A 261 -20.57 -7.97 -3.35
N ASP A 262 -21.55 -7.09 -3.08
CA ASP A 262 -22.25 -6.35 -4.12
C ASP A 262 -21.32 -5.36 -4.85
N LYS A 263 -20.49 -4.62 -4.10
CA LYS A 263 -19.48 -3.73 -4.68
C LYS A 263 -18.45 -4.50 -5.49
N PHE A 264 -18.02 -5.66 -4.99
CA PHE A 264 -17.11 -6.53 -5.69
C PHE A 264 -17.69 -6.98 -7.04
N ASP A 265 -18.96 -7.38 -7.09
CA ASP A 265 -19.61 -7.80 -8.34
C ASP A 265 -19.66 -6.67 -9.35
N ALA A 266 -19.99 -5.44 -8.90
CA ALA A 266 -19.99 -4.27 -9.76
C ALA A 266 -18.60 -4.01 -10.36
N LEU A 267 -17.55 -4.01 -9.53
CA LEU A 267 -16.16 -3.85 -9.98
C LEU A 267 -15.70 -4.98 -10.91
N THR A 268 -16.13 -6.22 -10.63
CA THR A 268 -15.81 -7.38 -11.44
C THR A 268 -16.43 -7.25 -12.82
N LYS A 269 -17.70 -6.83 -12.90
CA LYS A 269 -18.36 -6.57 -14.17
C LYS A 269 -17.65 -5.47 -14.96
N GLU A 270 -17.29 -4.35 -14.32
CA GLU A 270 -16.53 -3.28 -14.96
C GLU A 270 -15.19 -3.79 -15.51
N LEU A 271 -14.47 -4.61 -14.73
CA LEU A 271 -13.20 -5.20 -15.13
C LEU A 271 -13.37 -6.21 -16.28
N ASP A 272 -14.38 -7.07 -16.25
CA ASP A 272 -14.70 -8.02 -17.32
C ASP A 272 -14.98 -7.29 -18.64
N ASP A 273 -15.84 -6.26 -18.59
CA ASP A 273 -16.21 -5.44 -19.76
C ASP A 273 -14.97 -4.71 -20.32
N MET A 274 -14.11 -4.19 -19.45
CA MET A 274 -12.83 -3.58 -19.84
C MET A 274 -11.89 -4.59 -20.49
N CYS A 275 -11.67 -5.74 -19.87
CA CYS A 275 -10.78 -6.78 -20.38
C CYS A 275 -11.27 -7.33 -21.73
N ALA A 276 -12.58 -7.55 -21.89
CA ALA A 276 -13.16 -7.96 -23.16
C ALA A 276 -12.92 -6.91 -24.27
N LYS A 277 -13.09 -5.63 -23.96
CA LYS A 277 -12.77 -4.53 -24.88
C LYS A 277 -11.28 -4.49 -25.23
N TYR A 278 -10.39 -4.65 -24.25
CA TYR A 278 -8.95 -4.53 -24.45
C TYR A 278 -8.33 -5.72 -25.18
N LYS A 279 -8.90 -6.92 -25.00
CA LYS A 279 -8.51 -8.13 -25.73
C LYS A 279 -8.74 -8.02 -27.23
N THR A 280 -9.72 -7.20 -27.64
CA THR A 280 -10.08 -6.97 -29.06
C THR A 280 -9.43 -5.74 -29.68
N ALA A 281 -8.50 -5.07 -28.98
CA ALA A 281 -7.75 -3.92 -29.52
C ALA A 281 -6.97 -4.29 -30.80
N ASP A 282 -6.82 -3.34 -31.74
CA ASP A 282 -6.10 -3.58 -33.01
C ASP A 282 -4.60 -3.86 -32.75
N LYS A 283 -4.20 -5.12 -32.91
CA LYS A 283 -2.84 -5.61 -32.62
C LYS A 283 -1.81 -5.38 -33.73
N LYS A 284 -2.13 -4.64 -34.80
CA LYS A 284 -1.22 -4.44 -35.96
C LYS A 284 0.24 -4.13 -35.56
N VAL A 285 0.45 -3.31 -34.53
CA VAL A 285 1.78 -2.86 -34.09
C VAL A 285 2.59 -3.95 -33.37
N ILE A 286 1.93 -4.91 -32.73
CA ILE A 286 2.57 -6.00 -31.98
C ILE A 286 2.42 -7.37 -32.65
N LYS A 287 1.75 -7.44 -33.80
CA LYS A 287 1.41 -8.69 -34.50
C LYS A 287 2.64 -9.53 -34.83
N GLY A 288 2.57 -10.83 -34.54
CA GLY A 288 3.63 -11.81 -34.77
C GLY A 288 4.81 -11.71 -33.81
N THR A 289 4.76 -10.82 -32.82
CA THR A 289 5.86 -10.60 -31.87
C THR A 289 5.64 -11.33 -30.54
N GLN A 290 6.68 -11.42 -29.72
CA GLN A 290 6.54 -11.88 -28.33
C GLN A 290 5.59 -10.98 -27.53
N ALA A 291 5.51 -9.69 -27.84
CA ALA A 291 4.63 -8.75 -27.15
C ALA A 291 3.14 -9.10 -27.36
N GLU A 292 2.75 -9.59 -28.54
CA GLU A 292 1.39 -10.09 -28.77
C GLU A 292 1.07 -11.29 -27.88
N LYS A 293 1.97 -12.29 -27.82
CA LYS A 293 1.79 -13.47 -26.96
C LYS A 293 1.66 -13.10 -25.49
N VAL A 294 2.47 -12.15 -25.02
CA VAL A 294 2.42 -11.71 -23.62
C VAL A 294 1.17 -10.87 -23.35
N TYR A 295 0.74 -10.02 -24.28
CA TYR A 295 -0.51 -9.26 -24.16
C TYR A 295 -1.73 -10.19 -24.10
N ASP A 296 -1.76 -11.26 -24.89
CA ASP A 296 -2.81 -12.29 -24.77
C ASP A 296 -2.70 -13.10 -23.47
N GLY A 297 -1.47 -13.42 -23.06
CA GLY A 297 -1.19 -14.08 -21.78
C GLY A 297 -1.63 -13.27 -20.55
N PHE A 298 -1.64 -11.93 -20.65
CA PHE A 298 -2.18 -11.07 -19.61
C PHE A 298 -3.67 -11.34 -19.37
N PHE A 299 -4.49 -11.43 -20.42
CA PHE A 299 -5.93 -11.70 -20.26
C PHE A 299 -6.21 -13.14 -19.82
N ALA A 300 -5.38 -14.12 -20.21
CA ALA A 300 -5.47 -15.47 -19.67
C ALA A 300 -5.15 -15.49 -18.15
N SER A 301 -4.17 -14.69 -17.72
CA SER A 301 -3.83 -14.52 -16.30
C SER A 301 -4.98 -13.85 -15.54
N HIS A 302 -5.66 -12.89 -16.17
CA HIS A 302 -6.87 -12.27 -15.63
C HIS A 302 -8.02 -13.25 -15.48
N GLU A 303 -8.34 -14.05 -16.50
CA GLU A 303 -9.41 -15.07 -16.43
C GLU A 303 -9.17 -16.06 -15.27
N LYS A 304 -7.91 -16.47 -15.07
CA LYS A 304 -7.54 -17.32 -13.93
C LYS A 304 -7.73 -16.60 -12.59
N SER A 305 -7.17 -15.39 -12.45
CA SER A 305 -7.31 -14.58 -11.24
C SER A 305 -8.78 -14.27 -10.91
N ASP A 306 -9.61 -14.05 -11.93
CA ASP A 306 -11.03 -13.77 -11.77
C ASP A 306 -11.78 -14.98 -11.19
N ALA A 307 -11.48 -16.19 -11.67
CA ALA A 307 -12.04 -17.41 -11.11
C ALA A 307 -11.70 -17.59 -9.62
N ASP A 308 -10.46 -17.30 -9.23
CA ASP A 308 -10.02 -17.37 -7.83
C ASP A 308 -10.74 -16.33 -6.96
N MET A 309 -10.83 -15.09 -7.43
CA MET A 309 -11.51 -14.00 -6.70
C MET A 309 -13.02 -14.25 -6.55
N ARG A 310 -13.68 -14.81 -7.57
CA ARG A 310 -15.11 -15.21 -7.49
C ARG A 310 -15.34 -16.33 -6.50
N ARG A 311 -14.41 -17.30 -6.41
CA ARG A 311 -14.48 -18.34 -5.37
C ARG A 311 -14.42 -17.72 -3.97
N ILE A 312 -13.49 -16.80 -3.73
CA ILE A 312 -13.34 -16.11 -2.43
C ILE A 312 -14.61 -15.32 -2.08
N ILE A 313 -15.23 -14.65 -3.04
CA ILE A 313 -16.47 -13.90 -2.79
C ILE A 313 -17.65 -14.82 -2.53
N ARG A 314 -17.71 -15.99 -3.17
CA ARG A 314 -18.69 -17.01 -2.81
C ARG A 314 -18.51 -17.46 -1.35
N GLU A 315 -17.28 -17.72 -0.92
CA GLU A 315 -16.98 -18.05 0.49
C GLU A 315 -17.43 -16.93 1.44
N LEU A 316 -17.19 -15.66 1.10
CA LEU A 316 -17.64 -14.52 1.89
C LEU A 316 -19.18 -14.43 1.98
N ARG A 317 -19.91 -14.75 0.91
CA ARG A 317 -21.38 -14.80 0.94
C ARG A 317 -21.91 -15.94 1.79
N GLU A 318 -21.27 -17.10 1.70
CA GLU A 318 -21.71 -18.32 2.38
C GLU A 318 -21.35 -18.32 3.86
N ASN A 319 -20.19 -17.76 4.21
CA ASN A 319 -19.58 -17.88 5.55
C ASN A 319 -19.40 -16.54 6.27
N GLY A 320 -19.37 -15.41 5.56
CA GLY A 320 -19.02 -14.10 6.11
C GLY A 320 -17.52 -13.87 6.30
N TYR A 321 -16.68 -14.85 5.94
CA TYR A 321 -15.22 -14.81 6.02
C TYR A 321 -14.59 -15.62 4.89
N THR A 322 -13.27 -15.44 4.68
CA THR A 322 -12.44 -16.29 3.83
C THR A 322 -11.14 -16.66 4.56
N ASN A 323 -10.60 -17.82 4.22
CA ASN A 323 -9.31 -18.29 4.73
C ASN A 323 -8.16 -18.02 3.74
N ASP A 324 -8.47 -17.38 2.61
CA ASP A 324 -7.58 -17.34 1.45
C ASP A 324 -7.26 -15.91 1.00
N GLN A 325 -6.86 -15.08 1.96
CA GLN A 325 -6.41 -13.72 1.65
C GLN A 325 -5.10 -13.70 0.85
N GLN A 326 -4.27 -14.74 0.95
CA GLN A 326 -3.05 -14.85 0.16
C GLN A 326 -3.36 -14.86 -1.34
N THR A 327 -4.36 -15.64 -1.77
CA THR A 327 -4.79 -15.70 -3.17
C THR A 327 -5.33 -14.36 -3.68
N VAL A 328 -5.89 -13.51 -2.80
CA VAL A 328 -6.31 -12.13 -3.17
C VAL A 328 -5.10 -11.30 -3.59
N GLY A 329 -4.00 -11.38 -2.83
CA GLY A 329 -2.74 -10.69 -3.17
C GLY A 329 -2.08 -11.26 -4.43
N ASP A 330 -1.99 -12.59 -4.51
CA ASP A 330 -1.36 -13.30 -5.64
C ASP A 330 -2.06 -13.03 -6.98
N SER A 331 -3.39 -12.86 -6.94
CA SER A 331 -4.23 -12.50 -8.08
C SER A 331 -3.79 -11.20 -8.76
N VAL A 332 -3.55 -10.15 -7.97
CA VAL A 332 -3.06 -8.86 -8.47
C VAL A 332 -1.59 -9.00 -8.92
N GLY A 333 -0.79 -9.74 -8.16
CA GLY A 333 0.62 -9.99 -8.47
C GLY A 333 0.83 -10.68 -9.83
N ALA A 334 -0.06 -11.61 -10.21
CA ALA A 334 -0.01 -12.30 -11.50
C ALA A 334 -0.22 -11.34 -12.69
N LEU A 335 -1.19 -10.42 -12.60
CA LEU A 335 -1.45 -9.42 -13.63
C LEU A 335 -0.27 -8.45 -13.80
N ILE A 336 0.28 -8.01 -12.68
CA ILE A 336 1.46 -7.15 -12.65
C ILE A 336 2.65 -7.86 -13.30
N LYS A 337 2.89 -9.14 -12.98
CA LYS A 337 3.95 -9.93 -13.60
C LYS A 337 3.79 -9.99 -15.12
N ALA A 338 2.59 -10.28 -15.62
CA ALA A 338 2.31 -10.33 -17.05
C ALA A 338 2.51 -8.96 -17.74
N HIS A 339 2.08 -7.86 -17.11
CA HIS A 339 2.36 -6.51 -17.61
C HIS A 339 3.87 -6.21 -17.67
N ASN A 340 4.65 -6.63 -16.66
CA ASN A 340 6.09 -6.42 -16.66
C ASN A 340 6.81 -7.27 -17.72
N GLU A 341 6.34 -8.49 -17.96
CA GLU A 341 6.81 -9.31 -19.08
C GLU A 341 6.53 -8.64 -20.43
N PHE A 342 5.38 -7.98 -20.57
CA PHE A 342 5.07 -7.22 -21.79
C PHE A 342 6.09 -6.09 -21.98
N LEU A 343 6.36 -5.31 -20.94
CA LEU A 343 7.34 -4.22 -21.01
C LEU A 343 8.76 -4.73 -21.32
N LYS A 344 9.18 -5.85 -20.72
CA LYS A 344 10.47 -6.50 -21.03
C LYS A 344 10.56 -6.95 -22.48
N SER A 345 9.47 -7.48 -23.04
CA SER A 345 9.42 -7.88 -24.45
C SER A 345 9.61 -6.72 -25.44
N ARG A 346 9.47 -5.47 -24.96
CA ARG A 346 9.70 -4.25 -25.75
C ARG A 346 11.07 -3.61 -25.53
N GLY A 347 11.68 -3.77 -24.34
CA GLY A 347 12.99 -3.20 -23.99
C GLY A 347 14.21 -3.98 -24.49
N GLY A 348 14.02 -5.13 -25.16
CA GLY A 348 15.09 -6.00 -25.66
C GLY A 348 15.53 -5.72 -27.12
N LYS A 349 15.49 -4.47 -27.58
CA LYS A 349 16.01 -4.08 -28.90
C LYS A 349 17.13 -3.07 -28.81
#